data_AF-A0A7C1Y5V8-F1
#
_entry.id   AF-A0A7C1Y5V8-F1
#
_cell.length_a   1.000
_cell.length_b   1.000
_cell.length_c   1.000
_cell.angle_alpha   90.00
_cell.angle_beta   90.00
_cell.angle_gamma   90.00
#
_symmetry.space_group_name_H-M   'P 1'
#
loop_
_entity.id
_entity.type
_entity.pdbx_description
1 polymer ?
#
loop_
_entity_poly.entity_id
_entity_poly.type
_entity_poly.pdbx_seq_one_letter_code
_entity_poly.pdbx_strand_id
1 'polypeptide(L)'
;LRRLTGLNIVGVWKRGRLEPALPHTMLTQHSIPVVVGTDEQVTDLDALFVIYHETDTPVLVIGGGVVGRAVSHALHERGASVTILDRDADVAEELASIADRVVIGDAANLQTVKAAGIDEAPSVVLTTNDDATNIFLTVYCRRLSSDAHIVSRISHDWNLEAIHRAGADFALSRASLAIHTLVSLALGRELIMVGEGVELFVEPIPAHLAGKQLASSQIGARTGLNVIGIRTADEFIANPAASQELIEGETLVMLGTVEQRQRFVSLGA
;
A
#
# COMPACT_ATOMS: atom_id res chain seq x y z
N LEU A 1 -14.70 -6.84 12.49
CA LEU A 1 -14.49 -5.49 11.92
C LEU A 1 -15.82 -4.85 11.53
N ARG A 2 -16.48 -5.19 10.40
CA ARG A 2 -17.78 -4.56 10.04
C ARG A 2 -18.87 -4.55 11.12
N ARG A 3 -19.06 -5.67 11.85
CA ARG A 3 -20.02 -5.71 12.98
C ARG A 3 -19.60 -4.90 14.20
N LEU A 4 -18.30 -4.64 14.37
CA LEU A 4 -17.74 -3.97 15.54
C LEU A 4 -17.63 -2.46 15.33
N THR A 5 -17.28 -2.02 14.11
CA THR A 5 -16.98 -0.62 13.79
C THR A 5 -17.88 -0.02 12.72
N GLY A 6 -18.75 -0.80 12.09
CA GLY A 6 -19.52 -0.35 10.91
C GLY A 6 -18.72 -0.23 9.61
N LEU A 7 -17.37 -0.22 9.67
CA LEU A 7 -16.50 -0.13 8.50
C LEU A 7 -16.68 -1.27 7.52
N ASN A 8 -16.47 -0.96 6.24
CA ASN A 8 -16.33 -1.98 5.21
C ASN A 8 -14.87 -2.22 4.87
N ILE A 9 -14.49 -3.48 4.67
CA ILE A 9 -13.21 -3.85 4.07
C ILE A 9 -13.50 -4.04 2.59
N VAL A 10 -12.89 -3.22 1.75
CA VAL A 10 -13.11 -3.22 0.30
C VAL A 10 -12.23 -4.25 -0.38
N GLY A 11 -11.01 -4.40 0.11
CA GLY A 11 -10.04 -5.33 -0.41
C GLY A 11 -8.91 -5.56 0.59
N VAL A 12 -8.05 -6.50 0.26
CA VAL A 12 -6.87 -6.83 1.04
C VAL A 12 -5.69 -6.92 0.09
N TRP A 13 -4.64 -6.15 0.33
CA TRP A 13 -3.39 -6.36 -0.38
C TRP A 13 -2.73 -7.64 0.12
N LYS A 14 -2.43 -8.54 -0.83
CA LYS A 14 -1.66 -9.76 -0.62
C LYS A 14 -0.59 -9.84 -1.68
N ARG A 15 0.69 -9.76 -1.26
CA ARG A 15 1.86 -9.87 -2.15
C ARG A 15 1.77 -8.95 -3.37
N GLY A 16 1.52 -7.66 -3.14
CA GLY A 16 1.40 -6.66 -4.21
C GLY A 16 0.15 -6.75 -5.07
N ARG A 17 -0.89 -7.51 -4.69
CA ARG A 17 -2.17 -7.54 -5.39
C ARG A 17 -3.31 -7.20 -4.45
N LEU A 18 -4.16 -6.27 -4.87
CA LEU A 18 -5.40 -5.98 -4.17
C LEU A 18 -6.45 -7.02 -4.56
N GLU A 19 -6.80 -7.88 -3.62
CA GLU A 19 -7.86 -8.86 -3.78
C GLU A 19 -9.16 -8.35 -3.13
N PRO A 20 -10.35 -8.56 -3.74
CA PRO A 20 -11.61 -8.24 -3.10
C PRO A 20 -11.76 -8.95 -1.75
N ALA A 21 -12.24 -8.24 -0.73
CA ALA A 21 -12.50 -8.84 0.57
C ALA A 21 -13.84 -9.59 0.56
N LEU A 22 -13.81 -10.88 0.83
CA LEU A 22 -14.97 -11.75 0.97
C LEU A 22 -15.22 -12.06 2.45
N PRO A 23 -16.43 -12.51 2.84
CA PRO A 23 -16.73 -12.84 4.25
C PRO A 23 -15.80 -13.92 4.86
N HIS A 24 -15.18 -14.75 4.01
CA HIS A 24 -14.25 -15.81 4.39
C HIS A 24 -12.78 -15.47 4.09
N THR A 25 -12.49 -14.23 3.67
CA THR A 25 -11.11 -13.79 3.44
C THR A 25 -10.37 -13.78 4.76
N MET A 26 -9.40 -14.69 4.90
CA MET A 26 -8.50 -14.70 6.05
C MET A 26 -7.53 -13.53 5.97
N LEU A 27 -7.52 -12.70 7.01
CA LEU A 27 -6.50 -11.68 7.25
C LEU A 27 -5.32 -12.33 7.96
N THR A 28 -4.15 -12.21 7.37
CA THR A 28 -2.87 -12.63 7.95
C THR A 28 -2.11 -11.40 8.45
N GLN A 29 -1.02 -11.60 9.18
CA GLN A 29 -0.11 -10.51 9.59
C GLN A 29 0.52 -9.74 8.42
N HIS A 30 0.46 -10.27 7.19
CA HIS A 30 0.95 -9.64 5.96
C HIS A 30 -0.18 -9.06 5.09
N SER A 31 -1.41 -9.13 5.58
CA SER A 31 -2.57 -8.58 4.89
C SER A 31 -2.68 -7.09 5.20
N ILE A 32 -2.68 -6.24 4.17
CA ILE A 32 -2.98 -4.81 4.35
C ILE A 32 -4.44 -4.60 3.92
N PRO A 33 -5.40 -4.55 4.87
CA PRO A 33 -6.79 -4.32 4.54
C PRO A 33 -7.01 -2.88 4.07
N VAL A 34 -7.75 -2.70 2.99
CA VAL A 34 -8.24 -1.40 2.54
C VAL A 34 -9.63 -1.23 3.11
N VAL A 35 -9.80 -0.28 4.02
CA VAL A 35 -11.06 0.00 4.71
C VAL A 35 -11.69 1.30 4.21
N VAL A 36 -13.02 1.35 4.21
CA VAL A 36 -13.81 2.53 3.85
C VAL A 36 -14.96 2.69 4.84
N GLY A 37 -15.10 3.90 5.37
CA GLY A 37 -16.15 4.32 6.30
C GLY A 37 -16.03 5.80 6.64
N THR A 38 -16.86 6.26 7.58
CA THR A 38 -16.82 7.63 8.11
C THR A 38 -15.65 7.83 9.08
N ASP A 39 -15.29 9.08 9.36
CA ASP A 39 -14.23 9.41 10.32
C ASP A 39 -14.45 8.78 11.71
N GLU A 40 -15.71 8.76 12.16
CA GLU A 40 -16.11 8.09 13.41
C GLU A 40 -15.81 6.60 13.36
N GLN A 41 -16.18 5.92 12.28
CA GLN A 41 -15.96 4.49 12.12
C GLN A 41 -14.46 4.13 12.00
N VAL A 42 -13.65 5.00 11.39
CA VAL A 42 -12.18 4.86 11.34
C VAL A 42 -11.59 5.04 12.73
N THR A 43 -12.06 6.03 13.49
CA THR A 43 -11.63 6.24 14.88
C THR A 43 -11.96 5.03 15.77
N ASP A 44 -13.13 4.41 15.59
CA ASP A 44 -13.52 3.18 16.28
C ASP A 44 -12.61 1.99 15.91
N LEU A 45 -12.14 1.93 14.65
CA LEU A 45 -11.15 0.93 14.24
C LEU A 45 -9.85 1.13 14.99
N ASP A 46 -9.34 2.36 15.00
CA ASP A 46 -8.09 2.68 15.67
C ASP A 46 -8.19 2.29 17.14
N ALA A 47 -9.28 2.63 17.83
CA ALA A 47 -9.51 2.25 19.22
C ALA A 47 -9.47 0.73 19.49
N LEU A 48 -9.84 -0.12 18.52
CA LEU A 48 -9.71 -1.58 18.63
C LEU A 48 -8.25 -2.06 18.50
N PHE A 49 -7.40 -1.31 17.80
CA PHE A 49 -5.99 -1.64 17.54
C PHE A 49 -4.98 -0.84 18.38
N VAL A 50 -5.42 0.17 19.14
CA VAL A 50 -4.59 1.00 20.06
C VAL A 50 -3.82 0.18 21.11
N ILE A 51 -4.08 -1.13 21.27
CA ILE A 51 -3.35 -1.99 22.21
C ILE A 51 -1.99 -2.50 21.65
N TYR A 52 -1.62 -2.21 20.40
CA TYR A 52 -0.27 -2.54 19.88
C TYR A 52 0.44 -1.32 19.29
N HIS A 53 0.72 -0.32 20.10
CA HIS A 53 1.95 0.44 19.92
C HIS A 53 3.05 -0.32 20.68
N GLU A 54 3.59 -1.39 20.12
CA GLU A 54 4.94 -1.80 20.54
C GLU A 54 5.90 -0.77 19.96
N THR A 55 6.08 0.31 20.72
CA THR A 55 7.00 1.45 20.53
C THR A 55 8.48 1.05 20.51
N ASP A 56 8.80 -0.19 20.11
CA ASP A 56 10.14 -0.76 20.00
C ASP A 56 10.23 -1.83 18.89
N THR A 57 9.22 -1.93 18.00
CA THR A 57 9.21 -2.96 16.94
C THR A 57 10.44 -2.79 16.03
N PRO A 58 11.37 -3.77 15.96
CA PRO A 58 12.61 -3.58 15.21
C PRO A 58 12.36 -3.53 13.70
N VAL A 59 12.94 -2.54 13.03
CA VAL A 59 12.92 -2.42 11.56
C VAL A 59 14.36 -2.44 11.05
N LEU A 60 14.64 -3.38 10.13
CA LEU A 60 15.92 -3.44 9.43
C LEU A 60 15.81 -2.71 8.08
N VAL A 61 16.53 -1.62 7.92
CA VAL A 61 16.64 -0.87 6.66
C VAL A 61 17.95 -1.23 5.96
N ILE A 62 17.88 -1.78 4.75
CA ILE A 62 19.05 -2.14 3.94
C ILE A 62 19.25 -1.12 2.82
N GLY A 63 20.27 -0.29 2.97
CA GLY A 63 20.66 0.81 2.07
C GLY A 63 20.37 2.18 2.68
N GLY A 64 21.36 2.77 3.34
CA GLY A 64 21.37 4.12 3.94
C GLY A 64 21.58 5.27 2.94
N GLY A 65 21.12 5.13 1.69
CA GLY A 65 21.04 6.24 0.74
C GLY A 65 19.89 7.21 1.08
N VAL A 66 19.60 8.16 0.19
CA VAL A 66 18.56 9.20 0.40
C VAL A 66 17.23 8.64 0.90
N VAL A 67 16.74 7.55 0.29
CA VAL A 67 15.46 6.93 0.70
C VAL A 67 15.58 6.21 2.04
N GLY A 68 16.64 5.44 2.26
CA GLY A 68 16.84 4.73 3.52
C GLY A 68 16.95 5.66 4.71
N ARG A 69 17.65 6.79 4.56
CA ARG A 69 17.72 7.84 5.59
C ARG A 69 16.37 8.45 5.90
N ALA A 70 15.62 8.84 4.86
CA ALA A 70 14.29 9.42 5.03
C ALA A 70 13.31 8.45 5.71
N VAL A 71 13.34 7.17 5.31
CA VAL A 71 12.54 6.12 5.94
C VAL A 71 12.94 5.94 7.41
N SER A 72 14.25 5.85 7.69
CA SER A 72 14.75 5.65 9.05
C SER A 72 14.38 6.80 9.99
N HIS A 73 14.56 8.04 9.54
CA HIS A 73 14.13 9.22 10.28
C HIS A 73 12.63 9.19 10.59
N ALA A 74 11.79 8.93 9.58
CA ALA A 74 10.34 8.92 9.74
C ALA A 74 9.84 7.75 10.61
N LEU A 75 10.56 6.63 10.65
CA LEU A 75 10.30 5.51 11.56
C LEU A 75 10.72 5.85 12.99
N HIS A 76 11.91 6.44 13.15
CA HIS A 76 12.44 6.84 14.44
C HIS A 76 11.57 7.92 15.11
N GLU A 77 11.07 8.91 14.36
CA GLU A 77 10.11 9.91 14.87
C GLU A 77 8.79 9.31 15.37
N ARG A 78 8.42 8.11 14.87
CA ARG A 78 7.24 7.36 15.30
C ARG A 78 7.54 6.35 16.41
N GLY A 79 8.77 6.35 16.93
CA GLY A 79 9.20 5.47 18.02
C GLY A 79 9.48 4.03 17.59
N ALA A 80 9.84 3.76 16.34
CA ALA A 80 10.33 2.44 15.94
C ALA A 80 11.84 2.33 16.19
N SER A 81 12.31 1.16 16.64
CA SER A 81 13.74 0.85 16.76
C SER A 81 14.31 0.50 15.38
N VAL A 82 15.22 1.32 14.86
CA VAL A 82 15.75 1.20 13.50
C VAL A 82 17.20 0.71 13.50
N THR A 83 17.47 -0.35 12.75
CA THR A 83 18.83 -0.73 12.36
C THR A 83 19.04 -0.45 10.87
N ILE A 84 20.09 0.30 10.53
CA ILE A 84 20.47 0.53 9.13
C ILE A 84 21.69 -0.32 8.78
N LEU A 85 21.59 -1.06 7.68
CA LEU A 85 22.69 -1.78 7.05
C LEU A 85 23.08 -1.08 5.74
N ASP A 86 24.32 -0.61 5.65
CA ASP A 86 24.89 -0.08 4.40
C ASP A 86 26.29 -0.64 4.13
N ARG A 87 26.72 -0.67 2.87
CA ARG A 87 28.07 -1.11 2.49
C ARG A 87 29.11 0.01 2.61
N ASP A 88 28.67 1.27 2.51
CA ASP A 88 29.53 2.43 2.50
C ASP A 88 29.83 2.87 3.94
N ALA A 89 31.12 2.87 4.30
CA ALA A 89 31.54 3.27 5.64
C ALA A 89 31.45 4.79 5.85
N ASP A 90 31.51 5.58 4.77
CA ASP A 90 31.57 7.04 4.84
C ASP A 90 30.24 7.64 5.33
N VAL A 91 29.13 6.90 5.17
CA VAL A 91 27.81 7.32 5.62
C VAL A 91 27.53 7.01 7.09
N ALA A 92 28.40 6.26 7.77
CA ALA A 92 28.14 5.68 9.09
C ALA A 92 27.83 6.73 10.17
N GLU A 93 28.59 7.82 10.21
CA GLU A 93 28.40 8.90 11.20
C GLU A 93 27.06 9.62 11.00
N GLU A 94 26.69 9.90 9.76
CA GLU A 94 25.40 10.51 9.43
C GLU A 94 24.24 9.58 9.80
N LEU A 95 24.36 8.27 9.50
CA LEU A 95 23.35 7.27 9.83
C LEU A 95 23.15 7.08 11.34
N ALA A 96 24.22 7.22 12.14
CA ALA A 96 24.15 7.05 13.59
C ALA A 96 23.27 8.10 14.30
N SER A 97 22.96 9.21 13.62
CA SER A 97 22.06 10.24 14.15
C SER A 97 20.56 9.95 13.95
N ILE A 98 20.22 8.97 13.10
CA ILE A 98 18.84 8.70 12.66
C ILE A 98 18.46 7.22 12.81
N ALA A 99 19.28 6.43 13.52
CA ALA A 99 19.06 5.02 13.76
C ALA A 99 19.68 4.60 15.09
N ASP A 100 19.06 3.63 15.75
CA ASP A 100 19.52 3.05 17.01
C ASP A 100 20.78 2.20 16.80
N ARG A 101 20.94 1.65 15.59
CA ARG A 101 22.10 0.86 15.21
C ARG A 101 22.46 1.02 13.74
N VAL A 102 23.76 1.12 13.47
CA VAL A 102 24.31 1.12 12.12
C VAL A 102 25.26 -0.07 11.96
N VAL A 103 25.08 -0.85 10.91
CA VAL A 103 25.96 -1.95 10.53
C VAL A 103 26.55 -1.63 9.16
N ILE A 104 27.89 -1.65 9.09
CA ILE A 104 28.61 -1.46 7.83
C ILE A 104 29.05 -2.82 7.28
N GLY A 105 28.62 -3.14 6.07
CA GLY A 105 29.01 -4.35 5.36
C GLY A 105 28.10 -4.70 4.18
N ASP A 106 28.48 -5.73 3.44
CA ASP A 106 27.68 -6.22 2.31
C ASP A 106 26.46 -7.01 2.81
N ALA A 107 25.26 -6.59 2.38
CA ALA A 107 24.00 -7.27 2.67
C ALA A 107 23.86 -8.63 1.96
N ALA A 108 24.74 -8.97 1.00
CA ALA A 108 24.82 -10.32 0.46
C ALA A 108 25.55 -11.31 1.39
N ASN A 109 26.24 -10.82 2.44
CA ASN A 109 26.96 -11.67 3.39
C ASN A 109 26.09 -12.03 4.60
N LEU A 110 25.88 -13.33 4.82
CA LEU A 110 25.08 -13.88 5.91
C LEU A 110 25.45 -13.32 7.30
N GLN A 111 26.75 -13.22 7.58
CA GLN A 111 27.21 -12.76 8.89
C GLN A 111 26.86 -11.29 9.10
N THR A 112 26.94 -10.48 8.04
CA THR A 112 26.56 -9.07 8.08
C THR A 112 25.07 -8.90 8.34
N VAL A 113 24.21 -9.61 7.61
CA VAL A 113 22.75 -9.47 7.77
C VAL A 113 22.27 -10.02 9.12
N LYS A 114 22.89 -11.11 9.60
CA LYS A 114 22.66 -11.60 10.98
C LYS A 114 23.12 -10.60 12.03
N ALA A 115 24.30 -10.00 11.86
CA ALA A 115 24.75 -8.95 12.77
C ALA A 115 23.79 -7.75 12.77
N ALA A 116 23.13 -7.45 11.65
CA ALA A 116 22.12 -6.40 11.52
C ALA A 116 20.74 -6.75 12.11
N GLY A 117 20.55 -7.96 12.66
CA GLY A 117 19.34 -8.31 13.41
C GLY A 117 18.16 -8.79 12.55
N ILE A 118 18.41 -9.39 11.39
CA ILE A 118 17.35 -9.91 10.50
C ILE A 118 16.48 -11.00 11.15
N ASP A 119 17.05 -11.76 12.09
CA ASP A 119 16.35 -12.86 12.77
C ASP A 119 15.29 -12.30 13.75
N GLU A 120 15.51 -11.09 14.27
CA GLU A 120 14.66 -10.41 15.25
C GLU A 120 13.79 -9.30 14.63
N ALA A 121 14.05 -8.90 13.39
CA ALA A 121 13.32 -7.83 12.72
C ALA A 121 12.03 -8.33 12.04
N PRO A 122 10.83 -8.04 12.58
CA PRO A 122 9.57 -8.37 11.92
C PRO A 122 9.35 -7.59 10.62
N SER A 123 10.12 -6.52 10.36
CA SER A 123 10.02 -5.72 9.15
C SER A 123 11.38 -5.43 8.54
N VAL A 124 11.48 -5.56 7.21
CA VAL A 124 12.68 -5.28 6.43
C VAL A 124 12.33 -4.30 5.31
N VAL A 125 13.07 -3.20 5.22
CA VAL A 125 12.91 -2.20 4.16
C VAL A 125 14.14 -2.20 3.26
N LEU A 126 13.96 -2.52 1.98
CA LEU A 126 15.02 -2.55 0.99
C LEU A 126 15.04 -1.24 0.20
N THR A 127 16.11 -0.46 0.38
CA THR A 127 16.22 0.90 -0.13
C THR A 127 17.42 1.12 -1.04
N THR A 128 18.05 0.06 -1.53
CA THR A 128 19.17 0.19 -2.47
C THR A 128 18.72 0.85 -3.79
N ASN A 129 19.69 1.41 -4.51
CA ASN A 129 19.45 2.09 -5.79
C ASN A 129 19.33 1.12 -6.98
N ASP A 130 19.67 -0.15 -6.81
CA ASP A 130 19.64 -1.18 -7.85
C ASP A 130 18.50 -2.19 -7.62
N ASP A 131 17.60 -2.28 -8.59
CA ASP A 131 16.42 -3.14 -8.50
C ASP A 131 16.80 -4.63 -8.45
N ALA A 132 17.87 -5.02 -9.17
CA ALA A 132 18.34 -6.41 -9.17
C ALA A 132 18.86 -6.82 -7.78
N THR A 133 19.60 -5.93 -7.13
CA THR A 133 20.02 -6.08 -5.73
C THR A 133 18.82 -6.20 -4.80
N ASN A 134 17.80 -5.33 -4.92
CA ASN A 134 16.60 -5.41 -4.08
C ASN A 134 15.83 -6.72 -4.29
N ILE A 135 15.69 -7.20 -5.54
CA ILE A 135 15.05 -8.49 -5.84
C ILE A 135 15.84 -9.65 -5.20
N PHE A 136 17.17 -9.66 -5.36
CA PHE A 136 18.03 -10.67 -4.74
C PHE A 136 17.90 -10.65 -3.21
N LEU A 137 18.00 -9.47 -2.59
CA LEU A 137 17.89 -9.30 -1.15
C LEU A 137 16.50 -9.68 -0.64
N THR A 138 15.45 -9.47 -1.43
CA THR A 138 14.09 -9.91 -1.09
C THR A 138 14.04 -11.44 -0.95
N VAL A 139 14.55 -12.18 -1.94
CA VAL A 139 14.62 -13.66 -1.87
C VAL A 139 15.45 -14.08 -0.65
N TYR A 140 16.58 -13.39 -0.44
CA TYR A 140 17.50 -13.72 0.62
C TYR A 140 16.90 -13.51 2.01
N CYS A 141 16.33 -12.33 2.27
CA CYS A 141 15.65 -12.00 3.53
C CYS A 141 14.47 -12.93 3.78
N ARG A 142 13.65 -13.22 2.76
CA ARG A 142 12.52 -14.16 2.91
C ARG A 142 12.95 -15.58 3.29
N ARG A 143 14.15 -16.01 2.88
CA ARG A 143 14.69 -17.32 3.28
C ARG A 143 15.23 -17.34 4.71
N LEU A 144 15.80 -16.21 5.16
CA LEU A 144 16.33 -16.08 6.52
C LEU A 144 15.21 -15.86 7.54
N SER A 145 14.21 -15.06 7.17
CA SER A 145 13.02 -14.76 7.97
C SER A 145 11.77 -14.96 7.10
N SER A 146 11.16 -16.14 7.22
CA SER A 146 9.99 -16.54 6.43
C SER A 146 8.78 -15.65 6.65
N ASP A 147 8.70 -15.03 7.83
CA ASP A 147 7.57 -14.23 8.30
C ASP A 147 7.92 -12.74 8.44
N ALA A 148 9.09 -12.28 7.98
CA ALA A 148 9.36 -10.85 7.93
C ALA A 148 8.41 -10.15 6.93
N HIS A 149 7.91 -8.97 7.29
CA HIS A 149 7.23 -8.08 6.36
C HIS A 149 8.28 -7.34 5.52
N ILE A 150 8.36 -7.64 4.22
CA ILE A 150 9.41 -7.11 3.33
C ILE A 150 8.81 -6.04 2.43
N VAL A 151 9.28 -4.81 2.58
CA VAL A 151 8.91 -3.67 1.75
C VAL A 151 10.13 -3.23 0.94
N SER A 152 9.94 -2.93 -0.34
CA SER A 152 11.04 -2.45 -1.18
C SER A 152 10.64 -1.27 -2.04
N ARG A 153 11.58 -0.38 -2.29
CA ARG A 153 11.49 0.49 -3.47
C ARG A 153 12.00 -0.24 -4.71
N ILE A 154 11.46 0.13 -5.86
CA ILE A 154 12.07 -0.15 -7.15
C ILE A 154 12.16 1.14 -7.97
N SER A 155 12.95 1.08 -9.02
CA SER A 155 13.21 2.21 -9.91
C SER A 155 12.38 2.13 -11.16
N HIS A 156 12.06 0.91 -11.61
CA HIS A 156 11.35 0.67 -12.85
C HIS A 156 10.21 -0.32 -12.68
N ASP A 157 9.03 0.05 -13.18
CA ASP A 157 7.76 -0.67 -13.02
C ASP A 157 7.82 -2.12 -13.53
N TRP A 158 8.64 -2.39 -14.56
CA TRP A 158 8.80 -3.74 -15.11
C TRP A 158 9.42 -4.74 -14.11
N ASN A 159 10.03 -4.27 -13.02
CA ASN A 159 10.59 -5.11 -11.97
C ASN A 159 9.60 -5.45 -10.85
N LEU A 160 8.37 -4.90 -10.86
CA LEU A 160 7.37 -5.13 -9.81
C LEU A 160 7.00 -6.59 -9.64
N GLU A 161 6.67 -7.24 -10.75
CA GLU A 161 6.26 -8.63 -10.69
C GLU A 161 7.43 -9.52 -10.21
N ALA A 162 8.65 -9.20 -10.61
CA ALA A 162 9.84 -9.92 -10.18
C ALA A 162 10.06 -9.79 -8.66
N ILE A 163 9.94 -8.59 -8.09
CA ILE A 163 10.17 -8.39 -6.66
C ILE A 163 9.05 -8.95 -5.79
N HIS A 164 7.79 -8.90 -6.24
CA HIS A 164 6.69 -9.57 -5.55
C HIS A 164 6.84 -11.10 -5.59
N ARG A 165 7.26 -11.67 -6.72
CA ARG A 165 7.57 -13.11 -6.82
C ARG A 165 8.76 -13.52 -5.97
N ALA A 166 9.73 -12.62 -5.78
CA ALA A 166 10.85 -12.83 -4.87
C ALA A 166 10.42 -12.91 -3.39
N GLY A 167 9.25 -12.36 -3.06
CA GLY A 167 8.65 -12.45 -1.73
C GLY A 167 8.48 -11.12 -1.01
N ALA A 168 8.56 -9.99 -1.73
CA ALA A 168 8.22 -8.69 -1.15
C ALA A 168 6.70 -8.60 -0.96
N ASP A 169 6.29 -8.23 0.26
CA ASP A 169 4.89 -8.03 0.60
C ASP A 169 4.35 -6.78 -0.10
N PHE A 170 5.18 -5.74 -0.20
CA PHE A 170 4.87 -4.51 -0.89
C PHE A 170 6.10 -3.95 -1.64
N ALA A 171 5.85 -3.35 -2.79
CA ALA A 171 6.85 -2.64 -3.57
C ALA A 171 6.26 -1.31 -4.07
N LEU A 172 7.13 -0.32 -4.25
CA LEU A 172 6.78 0.97 -4.84
C LEU A 172 7.77 1.35 -5.92
N SER A 173 7.29 1.59 -7.15
CA SER A 173 8.08 2.25 -8.17
C SER A 173 8.17 3.77 -7.96
N ARG A 174 9.41 4.26 -8.03
CA ARG A 174 9.67 5.71 -8.11
C ARG A 174 9.04 6.34 -9.34
N ALA A 175 9.10 5.67 -10.49
CA ALA A 175 8.64 6.22 -11.74
C ALA A 175 7.13 6.41 -11.70
N SER A 176 6.38 5.38 -11.29
CA SER A 176 4.92 5.48 -11.14
C SER A 176 4.55 6.58 -10.13
N LEU A 177 5.17 6.62 -8.95
CA LEU A 177 4.86 7.64 -7.94
C LEU A 177 5.05 9.07 -8.49
N ALA A 178 6.14 9.31 -9.21
CA ALA A 178 6.40 10.60 -9.85
C ALA A 178 5.34 10.93 -10.91
N ILE A 179 4.99 9.97 -11.77
CA ILE A 179 3.97 10.15 -12.82
C ILE A 179 2.62 10.49 -12.20
N HIS A 180 2.14 9.70 -11.23
CA HIS A 180 0.85 9.94 -10.60
C HIS A 180 0.82 11.30 -9.90
N THR A 181 1.89 11.67 -9.20
CA THR A 181 1.98 12.98 -8.54
C THR A 181 1.90 14.14 -9.55
N LEU A 182 2.67 14.06 -10.64
CA LEU A 182 2.69 15.10 -11.67
C LEU A 182 1.33 15.22 -12.38
N VAL A 183 0.70 14.10 -12.71
CA VAL A 183 -0.63 14.07 -13.35
C VAL A 183 -1.69 14.67 -12.43
N SER A 184 -1.70 14.29 -11.15
CA SER A 184 -2.63 14.83 -10.16
C SER A 184 -2.49 16.34 -10.03
N LEU A 185 -1.25 16.86 -9.91
CA LEU A 185 -1.00 18.30 -9.84
C LEU A 185 -1.42 19.03 -11.13
N ALA A 186 -1.09 18.48 -12.29
CA ALA A 186 -1.44 19.08 -13.59
C ALA A 186 -2.96 19.16 -13.82
N LEU A 187 -3.71 18.18 -13.31
CA LEU A 187 -5.17 18.11 -13.43
C LEU A 187 -5.91 18.77 -12.27
N GLY A 188 -5.21 19.31 -11.26
CA GLY A 188 -5.82 19.90 -10.07
C GLY A 188 -6.61 18.88 -9.25
N ARG A 189 -6.14 17.63 -9.20
CA ARG A 189 -6.80 16.51 -8.50
C ARG A 189 -6.01 16.10 -7.28
N GLU A 190 -6.71 15.61 -6.26
CA GLU A 190 -6.05 14.94 -5.14
C GLU A 190 -5.39 13.65 -5.61
N LEU A 191 -4.14 13.43 -5.18
CA LEU A 191 -3.45 12.16 -5.39
C LEU A 191 -3.90 11.18 -4.31
N ILE A 192 -4.70 10.18 -4.69
CA ILE A 192 -5.14 9.13 -3.78
C ILE A 192 -4.66 7.78 -4.33
N MET A 193 -3.48 7.37 -3.87
CA MET A 193 -2.88 6.08 -4.20
C MET A 193 -3.18 5.08 -3.09
N VAL A 194 -3.82 3.97 -3.45
CA VAL A 194 -4.13 2.87 -2.51
C VAL A 194 -3.03 1.80 -2.54
N GLY A 195 -2.31 1.72 -3.66
CA GLY A 195 -1.11 0.93 -3.84
C GLY A 195 -0.72 0.94 -5.31
N GLU A 196 0.32 0.20 -5.67
CA GLU A 196 0.86 0.26 -7.02
C GLU A 196 -0.12 -0.34 -8.04
N GLY A 197 -0.44 0.44 -9.08
CA GLY A 197 -1.41 0.07 -10.11
C GLY A 197 -2.88 0.13 -9.68
N VAL A 198 -3.19 0.55 -8.44
CA VAL A 198 -4.58 0.71 -7.97
C VAL A 198 -4.82 2.12 -7.44
N GLU A 199 -5.76 2.80 -8.08
CA GLU A 199 -6.16 4.18 -7.79
C GLU A 199 -7.61 4.25 -7.28
N LEU A 200 -7.88 5.32 -6.53
CA LEU A 200 -9.22 5.75 -6.20
C LEU A 200 -9.74 6.71 -7.27
N PHE A 201 -10.86 6.36 -7.90
CA PHE A 201 -11.52 7.20 -8.87
C PHE A 201 -12.81 7.76 -8.30
N VAL A 202 -12.97 9.07 -8.45
CA VAL A 202 -14.21 9.79 -8.15
C VAL A 202 -14.75 10.31 -9.46
N GLU A 203 -15.87 9.75 -9.91
CA GLU A 203 -16.48 10.09 -11.20
C GLU A 203 -17.97 10.37 -11.03
N PRO A 204 -18.55 11.36 -11.73
CA PRO A 204 -19.98 11.55 -11.74
C PRO A 204 -20.68 10.32 -12.34
N ILE A 205 -21.89 10.01 -11.85
CA ILE A 205 -22.71 8.94 -12.42
C ILE A 205 -23.08 9.31 -13.86
N PRO A 206 -22.68 8.50 -14.87
CA PRO A 206 -23.03 8.76 -16.26
C PRO A 206 -24.54 8.67 -16.49
N ALA A 207 -25.09 9.54 -17.36
CA ALA A 207 -26.53 9.59 -17.66
C ALA A 207 -27.12 8.23 -18.09
N HIS A 208 -26.36 7.40 -18.82
CA HIS A 208 -26.83 6.07 -19.25
C HIS A 208 -26.91 5.02 -18.12
N LEU A 209 -26.35 5.33 -16.93
CA LEU A 209 -26.46 4.54 -15.71
C LEU A 209 -27.49 5.12 -14.73
N ALA A 210 -27.90 6.39 -14.91
CA ALA A 210 -28.90 7.02 -14.06
C ALA A 210 -30.22 6.23 -14.08
N GLY A 211 -30.85 6.09 -12.91
CA GLY A 211 -32.08 5.33 -12.68
C GLY A 211 -31.90 3.81 -12.67
N LYS A 212 -30.69 3.28 -12.90
CA LYS A 212 -30.41 1.84 -12.75
C LYS A 212 -30.01 1.55 -11.31
N GLN A 213 -30.27 0.33 -10.87
CA GLN A 213 -29.68 -0.19 -9.64
C GLN A 213 -28.21 -0.52 -9.87
N LEU A 214 -27.39 -0.41 -8.82
CA LEU A 214 -25.97 -0.73 -8.87
C LEU A 214 -25.72 -2.15 -9.42
N ALA A 215 -26.51 -3.14 -9.00
CA ALA A 215 -26.41 -4.50 -9.53
C ALA A 215 -26.70 -4.61 -11.04
N SER A 216 -27.70 -3.88 -11.53
CA SER A 216 -28.07 -3.92 -12.95
C SER A 216 -27.18 -3.05 -13.84
N SER A 217 -26.40 -2.13 -13.26
CA SER A 217 -25.38 -1.34 -13.97
C SER A 217 -24.24 -2.21 -14.53
N GLN A 218 -23.98 -3.35 -13.88
CA GLN A 218 -22.89 -4.28 -14.20
C GLN A 218 -21.51 -3.63 -14.31
N ILE A 219 -21.25 -2.51 -13.61
CA ILE A 219 -19.96 -1.79 -13.67
C ILE A 219 -18.80 -2.75 -13.44
N GLY A 220 -18.78 -3.46 -12.31
CA GLY A 220 -17.68 -4.36 -11.99
C GLY A 220 -17.51 -5.51 -12.97
N ALA A 221 -18.59 -6.08 -13.50
CA ALA A 221 -18.51 -7.15 -14.49
C ALA A 221 -18.00 -6.66 -15.86
N ARG A 222 -18.35 -5.43 -16.26
CA ARG A 222 -18.00 -4.84 -17.56
C ARG A 222 -16.61 -4.21 -17.57
N THR A 223 -16.19 -3.62 -16.46
CA THR A 223 -14.97 -2.81 -16.37
C THR A 223 -13.91 -3.41 -15.46
N GLY A 224 -14.30 -4.26 -14.52
CA GLY A 224 -13.42 -4.73 -13.44
C GLY A 224 -13.24 -3.75 -12.29
N LEU A 225 -13.88 -2.56 -12.33
CA LEU A 225 -13.85 -1.61 -11.22
C LEU A 225 -14.67 -2.12 -10.03
N ASN A 226 -14.17 -1.86 -8.82
CA ASN A 226 -14.93 -2.09 -7.60
C ASN A 226 -15.58 -0.78 -7.14
N VAL A 227 -16.91 -0.73 -7.03
CA VAL A 227 -17.63 0.44 -6.51
C VAL A 227 -17.64 0.35 -4.99
N ILE A 228 -16.99 1.31 -4.33
CA ILE A 228 -16.74 1.25 -2.88
C ILE A 228 -17.64 2.22 -2.11
N GLY A 229 -18.19 3.22 -2.82
CA GLY A 229 -19.07 4.22 -2.24
C GLY A 229 -19.79 5.06 -3.29
N ILE A 230 -20.84 5.73 -2.85
CA ILE A 230 -21.53 6.78 -3.60
C ILE A 230 -21.51 8.03 -2.72
N ARG A 231 -21.05 9.15 -3.28
CA ARG A 231 -21.11 10.44 -2.61
C ARG A 231 -22.27 11.25 -3.18
N THR A 232 -23.20 11.55 -2.30
CA THR A 232 -24.37 12.40 -2.54
C THR A 232 -24.02 13.85 -2.16
N ALA A 233 -25.00 14.76 -2.23
CA ALA A 233 -24.81 16.13 -1.77
C ALA A 233 -24.63 16.22 -0.24
N ASP A 234 -25.24 15.29 0.50
CA ASP A 234 -25.38 15.37 1.95
C ASP A 234 -24.47 14.38 2.70
N GLU A 235 -24.17 13.23 2.09
CA GLU A 235 -23.43 12.16 2.76
C GLU A 235 -22.59 11.29 1.81
N PHE A 236 -21.69 10.50 2.40
CA PHE A 236 -20.97 9.44 1.72
C PHE A 236 -21.55 8.08 2.13
N ILE A 237 -22.17 7.39 1.17
CA ILE A 237 -22.71 6.05 1.33
C ILE A 237 -21.59 5.04 1.07
N ALA A 238 -20.95 4.57 2.14
CA ALA A 238 -19.96 3.50 2.07
C ALA A 238 -20.61 2.13 1.76
N ASN A 239 -20.02 1.36 0.86
CA ASN A 239 -20.50 0.03 0.44
C ASN A 239 -22.00 0.03 0.05
N PRO A 240 -22.38 0.73 -1.03
CA PRO A 240 -23.76 0.82 -1.46
C PRO A 240 -24.38 -0.57 -1.68
N ALA A 241 -25.65 -0.71 -1.33
CA ALA A 241 -26.38 -1.96 -1.54
C ALA A 241 -26.50 -2.27 -3.04
N ALA A 242 -26.60 -3.55 -3.39
CA ALA A 242 -26.86 -4.00 -4.77
C ALA A 242 -28.11 -3.35 -5.38
N SER A 243 -29.11 -3.05 -4.54
CA SER A 243 -30.37 -2.39 -4.90
C SER A 243 -30.30 -0.87 -4.93
N GLN A 244 -29.16 -0.25 -4.57
CA GLN A 244 -29.00 1.21 -4.55
C GLN A 244 -29.22 1.76 -5.96
N GLU A 245 -30.12 2.73 -6.09
CA GLU A 245 -30.36 3.42 -7.34
C GLU A 245 -29.25 4.44 -7.60
N LEU A 246 -28.78 4.50 -8.84
CA LEU A 246 -27.76 5.42 -9.30
C LEU A 246 -28.43 6.72 -9.76
N ILE A 247 -28.17 7.83 -9.06
CA ILE A 247 -28.85 9.10 -9.31
C ILE A 247 -27.91 10.03 -10.09
N GLU A 248 -28.44 10.69 -11.12
CA GLU A 248 -27.68 11.67 -11.89
C GLU A 248 -27.25 12.85 -11.00
N GLY A 249 -25.98 13.28 -11.13
CA GLY A 249 -25.39 14.33 -10.30
C GLY A 249 -24.67 13.83 -9.05
N GLU A 250 -24.92 12.60 -8.59
CA GLU A 250 -24.10 11.95 -7.57
C GLU A 250 -22.77 11.44 -8.17
N THR A 251 -21.81 11.14 -7.30
CA THR A 251 -20.49 10.64 -7.71
C THR A 251 -20.24 9.22 -7.21
N LEU A 252 -19.76 8.36 -8.11
CA LEU A 252 -19.24 7.04 -7.79
C LEU A 252 -17.82 7.17 -7.29
N VAL A 253 -17.54 6.48 -6.19
CA VAL A 253 -16.19 6.28 -5.67
C VAL A 253 -15.82 4.82 -5.94
N MET A 254 -14.76 4.61 -6.71
CA MET A 254 -14.38 3.31 -7.26
C MET A 254 -12.89 3.04 -7.07
N LEU A 255 -12.52 1.78 -6.89
CA LEU A 255 -11.13 1.33 -6.92
C LEU A 255 -10.85 0.51 -8.17
N GLY A 256 -9.68 0.72 -8.75
CA GLY A 256 -9.17 -0.11 -9.84
C GLY A 256 -7.98 0.50 -10.57
N THR A 257 -7.72 0.00 -11.77
CA THR A 257 -6.62 0.48 -12.63
C THR A 257 -7.09 1.57 -13.59
N VAL A 258 -6.14 2.31 -14.17
CA VAL A 258 -6.41 3.33 -15.19
C VAL A 258 -7.11 2.72 -16.41
N GLU A 259 -6.75 1.52 -16.84
CA GLU A 259 -7.39 0.82 -17.97
C GLU A 259 -8.83 0.41 -17.65
N GLN A 260 -9.12 0.03 -16.40
CA GLN A 260 -10.50 -0.26 -15.96
C GLN A 260 -11.35 1.01 -15.96
N ARG A 261 -10.80 2.14 -15.54
CA ARG A 261 -11.46 3.46 -15.62
C ARG A 261 -11.71 3.88 -17.07
N GLN A 262 -10.75 3.72 -17.97
CA GLN A 262 -10.94 4.05 -19.39
C GLN A 262 -12.11 3.26 -19.98
N ARG A 263 -12.22 1.97 -19.66
CA ARG A 263 -13.38 1.14 -20.04
C ARG A 263 -14.68 1.69 -19.47
N PHE A 264 -14.71 2.11 -18.20
CA PHE A 264 -15.88 2.74 -17.58
C PHE A 264 -16.32 4.01 -18.30
N VAL A 265 -15.40 4.93 -18.58
CA VAL A 265 -15.69 6.17 -19.31
C VAL A 265 -16.23 5.87 -20.71
N SER A 266 -15.72 4.83 -21.37
CA SER A 266 -16.19 4.42 -22.70
C SER A 266 -17.57 3.75 -22.70
N LEU A 267 -18.14 3.36 -21.55
CA LEU A 267 -19.47 2.73 -21.52
C LEU A 267 -20.61 3.70 -21.92
N GLY A 268 -20.34 5.01 -21.86
CA GLY A 268 -21.31 6.05 -22.17
C GLY A 268 -20.99 6.88 -23.43
N ALA A 269 -19.92 6.54 -24.14
CA ALA A 269 -19.58 7.12 -25.45
C ALA A 269 -20.20 6.27 -26.57
#